data_AF-A0A821UBH5-F1
#
_entry.id   AF-A0A821UBH5-F1
#
_cell.length_a   1.000
_cell.length_b   1.000
_cell.length_c   1.000
_cell.angle_alpha   90.00
_cell.angle_beta   90.00
_cell.angle_gamma   90.00
#
_symmetry.space_group_name_H-M   'P 1'
#
loop_
_entity.id
_entity.type
_entity.pdbx_description
1 polymer ?
#
loop_
_entity_poly.entity_id
_entity_poly.type
_entity_poly.pdbx_seq_one_letter_code
_entity_poly.pdbx_strand_id
1 'polypeptide(L)'
;MALKAIACVNLLALIVAVPMFLEGSFHPITVRSLLDSTKTFEACIVRDYSKDPRFSTLYSVYSVLRALLINVGPCTILVILNAILVHRMKAAKQNRARLMRKRSHEARAQEQTSVTLMLEQLNKIELDS
;
A
#
# COMPACT_ATOMS: atom_id res chain seq x y z
N MET A 1 -16.76 2.82 1.32
CA MET A 1 -15.73 2.21 2.20
C MET A 1 -14.41 2.97 2.10
N ALA A 2 -13.78 3.04 0.91
CA ALA A 2 -12.49 3.73 0.73
C ALA A 2 -12.49 5.21 1.14
N LEU A 3 -13.53 5.98 0.78
CA LEU A 3 -13.63 7.40 1.14
C LEU A 3 -13.64 7.64 2.67
N LYS A 4 -14.27 6.74 3.44
CA LYS A 4 -14.29 6.82 4.91
C LYS A 4 -12.93 6.52 5.52
N ALA A 5 -12.18 5.58 4.92
CA ALA A 5 -10.82 5.27 5.33
C ALA A 5 -9.86 6.43 5.04
N ILE A 6 -9.95 7.03 3.85
CA ILE A 6 -9.15 8.22 3.47
C ILE A 6 -9.45 9.38 4.42
N ALA A 7 -10.74 9.63 4.71
CA ALA A 7 -11.14 10.65 5.67
C ALA A 7 -10.57 10.37 7.07
N CYS A 8 -10.64 9.13 7.57
CA CYS A 8 -10.03 8.76 8.86
C CYS A 8 -8.51 8.98 8.88
N VAL A 9 -7.79 8.59 7.83
CA VAL A 9 -6.33 8.76 7.75
C VAL A 9 -5.96 10.24 7.78
N ASN A 10 -6.68 11.07 7.01
CA ASN A 10 -6.45 12.52 7.00
C ASN A 10 -6.77 13.16 8.35
N LEU A 11 -7.84 12.70 9.02
CA LEU A 11 -8.21 13.20 10.35
C LEU A 11 -7.17 12.80 11.40
N LEU A 12 -6.65 11.58 11.33
CA LEU A 12 -5.55 11.11 12.19
C LEU A 12 -4.27 11.92 11.96
N ALA A 13 -3.93 12.16 10.69
CA ALA A 13 -2.76 12.96 10.32
C ALA A 13 -2.88 14.38 10.87
N LEU A 14 -4.08 14.97 10.82
CA LEU A 14 -4.34 16.30 11.36
C LEU A 14 -4.18 16.32 12.88
N ILE A 15 -4.76 15.35 13.60
CA ILE A 15 -4.61 15.22 15.06
C ILE A 15 -3.14 15.07 15.46
N VAL A 16 -2.35 14.32 14.70
CA VAL A 16 -0.91 14.14 14.97
C VAL A 16 -0.11 15.41 14.65
N ALA A 17 -0.54 16.22 13.68
CA ALA A 17 0.14 17.45 13.27
C ALA A 17 -0.23 18.67 14.12
N VAL A 18 -1.42 18.71 14.73
CA VAL A 18 -1.90 19.82 15.58
C VAL A 18 -0.97 20.16 16.75
N PRO A 19 -0.43 19.18 17.52
CA PRO A 19 0.53 19.45 18.58
C PRO A 19 1.77 20.22 18.09
N MET A 20 2.28 19.90 16.90
CA MET A 20 3.43 20.59 16.30
C MET A 20 3.12 22.07 15.99
N PHE A 21 1.88 22.36 15.58
CA PHE A 21 1.44 23.73 15.33
C PHE A 21 1.25 24.53 16.62
N LEU A 22 0.75 23.89 17.67
CA LEU A 22 0.48 24.54 18.96
C LEU A 22 1.74 24.74 19.82
N GLU A 23 2.69 23.81 19.74
CA GLU A 23 3.95 23.87 20.50
C GLU A 23 5.04 24.67 19.78
N GLY A 24 4.84 25.04 18.51
CA GLY A 24 5.76 25.83 17.70
C GLY A 24 5.91 27.28 18.18
N SER A 25 6.63 27.49 19.28
CA SER A 25 7.06 28.81 19.71
C SER A 25 8.32 29.21 18.95
N PHE A 26 8.15 30.07 17.96
CA PHE A 26 9.25 30.64 17.18
C PHE A 26 10.03 31.62 18.05
N HIS A 27 11.34 31.42 18.15
CA HIS A 27 12.23 32.41 18.77
C HIS A 27 13.12 33.00 17.69
N PRO A 28 13.06 34.33 17.47
CA PRO A 28 13.99 34.98 16.58
C PRO A 28 15.37 34.90 17.21
N ILE A 29 16.32 34.36 16.47
CA ILE A 29 17.74 34.41 16.81
C ILE A 29 18.47 35.13 15.67
N THR A 30 19.49 35.90 16.03
CA THR A 30 20.32 36.57 15.04
C THR A 30 21.47 35.64 14.65
N VAL A 31 21.47 35.20 13.40
CA VAL A 31 22.56 34.38 12.83
C VAL A 31 23.37 35.22 11.86
N ARG A 32 24.68 34.98 11.83
CA ARG A 32 25.56 35.60 10.83
C ARG A 32 25.43 34.88 9.50
N SER A 33 25.45 35.66 8.41
CA SER A 33 25.49 35.09 7.07
C SER A 33 26.74 34.24 6.87
N LEU A 34 26.58 33.07 6.24
CA LEU A 34 27.70 32.24 5.78
C LEU A 34 28.41 32.87 4.56
N LEU A 35 27.73 33.73 3.81
CA LEU A 35 28.24 34.35 2.58
C LEU A 35 28.91 35.70 2.83
N ASP A 36 28.47 36.44 3.85
CA ASP A 36 29.01 37.76 4.22
C ASP A 36 28.97 37.98 5.74
N SER A 37 30.12 37.79 6.40
CA SER A 37 30.22 37.83 7.87
C SER A 37 29.82 39.17 8.49
N THR A 38 29.63 40.23 7.70
CA THR A 38 29.17 41.55 8.19
C THR A 38 27.66 41.69 8.26
N LYS A 39 26.90 40.76 7.66
CA LYS A 39 25.44 40.78 7.64
C LYS A 39 24.86 39.78 8.64
N THR A 40 23.96 40.26 9.48
CA THR A 40 23.14 39.43 10.38
C THR A 40 21.73 39.34 9.85
N PHE A 41 21.12 38.15 9.95
CA PHE A 41 19.72 37.95 9.62
C PHE A 41 19.00 37.33 10.81
N GLU A 42 17.71 37.64 10.95
CA GLU A 42 16.85 36.93 11.89
C GLU A 42 16.48 35.57 11.30
N ALA A 43 16.89 34.51 12.00
CA ALA A 43 16.43 33.16 11.75
C ALA A 43 15.46 32.75 12.87
N CYS A 44 14.45 31.98 12.52
CA CYS A 44 13.61 31.32 13.51
C CYS A 44 14.15 29.90 13.76
N ILE A 45 14.40 29.58 15.02
CA ILE A 45 14.55 28.19 15.44
C ILE A 45 13.33 27.81 16.27
N VAL A 46 12.82 26.60 16.05
CA VAL A 46 11.80 25.99 16.90
C VAL A 46 12.46 25.66 18.25
N ARG A 47 11.90 26.14 19.36
CA ARG A 47 12.40 25.77 20.69
C ARG A 47 12.42 24.25 20.86
N ASP A 48 13.57 23.74 21.25
CA ASP A 48 13.77 22.33 21.55
C ASP A 48 13.39 22.08 23.01
N TYR A 49 12.12 21.75 23.27
CA TYR A 49 11.61 21.43 24.61
C TYR A 49 12.26 20.18 25.23
N SER A 50 13.08 19.43 24.48
CA SER A 50 13.85 18.29 24.98
C SER A 50 14.76 18.64 26.16
N LYS A 51 15.16 19.91 26.29
CA LYS A 51 16.03 20.42 27.36
C LYS A 51 15.29 20.81 28.64
N ASP A 52 13.96 20.93 28.60
CA ASP A 52 13.17 21.18 29.80
C ASP A 52 12.88 19.85 30.52
N PRO A 53 13.40 19.64 31.76
CA PRO A 53 13.33 18.36 32.44
C PRO A 53 11.89 17.93 32.78
N ARG A 54 10.94 18.86 32.79
CA ARG A 54 9.51 18.58 33.04
C ARG A 54 8.77 18.01 31.82
N PHE A 55 9.25 18.28 30.61
CA PHE A 55 8.56 17.90 29.36
C PHE A 55 9.37 16.93 28.49
N SER A 56 10.65 16.70 28.83
CA SER A 56 11.57 15.82 28.11
C SER A 56 11.00 14.42 27.84
N THR A 57 10.37 13.78 28.84
CA THR A 57 9.82 12.42 28.69
C THR A 57 8.61 12.38 27.75
N LEU A 58 7.66 13.31 27.89
CA LEU A 58 6.48 13.38 27.03
C LEU A 58 6.86 13.70 25.58
N TYR A 59 7.81 14.61 25.39
CA TYR A 59 8.32 14.98 24.07
C TYR A 59 9.07 13.83 23.40
N SER A 60 9.90 13.11 24.15
CA SER A 60 10.62 11.94 23.64
C SER A 60 9.66 10.82 23.21
N VAL A 61 8.67 10.49 24.05
CA VAL A 61 7.66 9.48 23.74
C VAL A 61 6.83 9.90 22.52
N TYR A 62 6.38 11.15 22.46
CA TYR A 62 5.64 11.68 21.30
C TYR A 62 6.47 11.61 20.01
N SER A 63 7.76 11.99 20.06
CA SER A 63 8.66 11.95 18.91
C SER A 63 8.87 10.52 18.39
N VAL A 64 9.11 9.57 19.29
CA VAL A 64 9.27 8.15 18.94
C VAL A 64 7.98 7.56 18.38
N LEU A 65 6.84 7.85 19.02
CA LEU A 65 5.53 7.37 18.57
C LEU A 65 5.18 7.94 17.20
N ARG A 66 5.50 9.21 16.95
CA ARG A 66 5.33 9.88 15.65
C ARG A 66 6.19 9.20 14.58
N ALA A 67 7.46 8.94 14.85
CA ALA A 67 8.35 8.26 13.92
C ALA A 67 7.84 6.85 13.57
N LEU A 68 7.36 6.11 14.57
CA LEU A 68 6.78 4.78 14.37
C LEU A 68 5.47 4.83 13.57
N LEU A 69 4.53 5.69 13.93
CA LEU A 69 3.21 5.73 13.29
C LEU A 69 3.24 6.33 11.87
N ILE A 70 4.05 7.35 11.64
CA ILE A 70 4.11 8.03 10.33
C ILE A 70 5.00 7.27 9.34
N ASN A 71 6.12 6.70 9.78
CA ASN A 71 7.05 6.01 8.87
C ASN A 71 6.87 4.50 8.91
N VAL A 72 6.89 3.88 10.09
CA VAL A 72 6.89 2.41 10.19
C VAL A 72 5.49 1.83 9.94
N GLY A 73 4.45 2.49 10.43
CA GLY A 73 3.04 2.11 10.23
C GLY A 73 2.66 1.88 8.76
N PRO A 74 2.69 2.92 7.90
CA PRO A 74 2.26 2.77 6.51
C PRO A 74 3.15 1.84 5.71
N CYS A 75 4.47 1.83 5.98
CA CYS A 75 5.41 0.92 5.32
C CYS A 75 5.06 -0.54 5.62
N THR A 76 4.76 -0.86 6.89
CA THR A 76 4.41 -2.23 7.30
C THR A 76 3.08 -2.67 6.69
N ILE A 77 2.08 -1.79 6.69
CA ILE A 77 0.77 -2.05 6.08
C ILE A 77 0.91 -2.28 4.57
N LEU A 78 1.72 -1.48 3.86
CA LEU A 78 2.00 -1.64 2.43
C LEU A 78 2.64 -2.99 2.12
N VAL A 79 3.62 -3.42 2.91
CA VAL A 79 4.28 -4.73 2.74
C VAL A 79 3.28 -5.86 2.92
N ILE A 80 2.44 -5.80 3.97
CA ILE A 80 1.42 -6.82 4.25
C ILE A 80 0.38 -6.87 3.11
N LEU A 81 -0.15 -5.72 2.69
CA LEU A 81 -1.12 -5.65 1.59
C LEU A 81 -0.54 -6.19 0.28
N ASN A 82 0.71 -5.83 -0.04
CA ASN A 82 1.39 -6.36 -1.23
C ASN A 82 1.59 -7.87 -1.15
N ALA A 83 1.98 -8.41 0.01
CA ALA A 83 2.11 -9.86 0.19
C ALA A 83 0.77 -10.59 -0.01
N ILE A 84 -0.32 -10.06 0.56
CA ILE A 84 -1.68 -10.59 0.37
C ILE A 84 -2.07 -10.52 -1.11
N LEU A 85 -1.83 -9.39 -1.78
CA LEU A 85 -2.15 -9.19 -3.18
C LEU A 85 -1.44 -10.22 -4.06
N VAL A 86 -0.13 -10.40 -3.87
CA VAL A 86 0.66 -11.39 -4.60
C VAL A 86 0.14 -12.81 -4.36
N HIS A 87 -0.20 -13.14 -3.11
CA HIS A 87 -0.76 -14.46 -2.79
C HIS A 87 -2.11 -14.70 -3.50
N ARG A 88 -3.01 -13.71 -3.46
CA ARG A 88 -4.32 -13.77 -4.12
C ARG A 88 -4.19 -13.81 -5.64
N MET A 89 -3.27 -13.04 -6.21
CA MET A 89 -2.98 -13.08 -7.66
C MET A 89 -2.43 -14.44 -8.09
N LYS A 90 -1.55 -15.06 -7.31
CA LYS A 90 -1.06 -16.42 -7.59
C LYS A 90 -2.21 -17.44 -7.56
N ALA A 91 -3.09 -17.38 -6.56
CA ALA A 91 -4.26 -18.26 -6.49
C ALA A 91 -5.24 -18.03 -7.66
N ALA A 92 -5.51 -16.76 -8.01
CA ALA A 92 -6.36 -16.41 -9.14
C ALA A 92 -5.77 -16.89 -10.48
N LYS A 93 -4.45 -16.73 -10.67
CA LYS A 93 -3.74 -17.22 -11.86
C LYS A 93 -3.80 -18.75 -11.97
N GLN A 94 -3.64 -19.47 -10.87
CA GLN A 94 -3.78 -20.93 -10.83
C GLN A 94 -5.20 -21.38 -11.15
N ASN A 95 -6.22 -20.74 -10.57
CA ASN A 95 -7.62 -21.04 -10.87
C ASN A 95 -7.97 -20.76 -12.33
N ARG A 96 -7.49 -19.65 -12.89
CA ARG A 96 -7.65 -19.33 -14.32
C ARG A 96 -6.97 -20.36 -15.22
N ALA A 97 -5.77 -20.81 -14.88
CA ALA A 97 -5.07 -21.85 -15.62
C ALA A 97 -5.81 -23.21 -15.58
N ARG A 98 -6.36 -23.58 -14.41
CA ARG A 98 -7.20 -24.78 -14.26
C ARG A 98 -8.48 -24.71 -15.10
N LEU A 99 -9.16 -23.57 -15.08
CA LEU A 99 -10.36 -23.33 -15.90
C LEU A 99 -10.06 -23.43 -17.40
N MET A 100 -8.93 -22.86 -17.86
CA MET A 100 -8.52 -22.96 -19.27
C MET A 100 -8.18 -24.39 -19.68
N ARG A 101 -7.49 -25.15 -18.82
CA ARG A 101 -7.22 -26.58 -19.08
C ARG A 101 -8.50 -27.40 -19.14
N LYS A 102 -9.45 -27.16 -18.24
CA LYS A 102 -10.76 -27.83 -18.27
C LYS A 102 -11.51 -27.54 -19.57
N ARG A 103 -11.63 -26.27 -19.97
CA ARG A 103 -12.24 -25.89 -21.25
C ARG A 103 -11.56 -26.54 -22.46
N SER A 104 -10.23 -26.60 -22.46
CA SER A 104 -9.50 -27.25 -23.57
C SER A 104 -9.72 -28.75 -23.62
N HIS A 105 -9.82 -29.43 -22.47
CA HIS A 105 -10.16 -30.85 -22.42
C HIS A 105 -11.61 -31.11 -22.82
N GLU A 106 -12.55 -30.28 -22.38
CA GLU A 106 -13.97 -30.35 -22.79
C GLU A 106 -14.12 -30.15 -24.29
N ALA A 107 -13.45 -29.13 -24.87
CA ALA A 107 -13.47 -28.89 -26.31
C ALA A 107 -12.93 -30.09 -27.12
N ARG A 108 -11.80 -30.68 -26.67
CA ARG A 108 -11.23 -31.88 -27.31
C ARG A 108 -12.13 -33.12 -27.19
N ALA A 109 -12.74 -33.32 -26.03
CA ALA A 109 -13.67 -34.43 -25.81
C ALA A 109 -14.92 -34.29 -26.68
N GLN A 110 -15.42 -33.07 -26.85
CA GLN A 110 -16.55 -32.78 -27.72
C GLN A 110 -16.22 -33.00 -29.20
N GLU A 111 -15.02 -32.63 -29.66
CA GLU A 111 -14.53 -32.95 -31.01
C GLU A 111 -14.42 -34.46 -31.24
N GLN A 112 -13.82 -35.21 -30.30
CA GLN A 112 -13.70 -36.66 -30.42
C GLN A 112 -15.06 -37.34 -30.51
N THR A 113 -16.01 -36.93 -29.65
CA THR A 113 -17.37 -37.46 -29.64
C THR A 113 -18.08 -37.22 -30.98
N SER A 114 -17.92 -36.01 -31.55
CA SER A 114 -18.48 -35.65 -32.86
C SER A 114 -17.89 -36.51 -33.98
N VAL A 115 -16.58 -36.75 -33.98
CA VAL A 115 -15.91 -37.59 -35.00
C VAL A 115 -16.33 -39.05 -34.86
N THR A 116 -16.45 -39.59 -33.65
CA THR A 116 -16.96 -40.97 -33.45
C THR A 116 -18.40 -41.13 -33.92
N LEU A 117 -19.26 -40.15 -33.66
CA LEU A 117 -20.64 -40.17 -34.16
C LEU A 117 -20.65 -40.10 -35.69
N MET A 118 -19.84 -39.25 -36.31
CA MET A 118 -19.73 -39.21 -37.78
C MET A 118 -19.23 -40.52 -38.38
N LEU A 119 -18.25 -41.18 -37.75
CA LEU A 119 -17.74 -42.49 -38.19
C LEU A 119 -18.78 -43.61 -38.06
N GLU A 120 -19.55 -43.64 -36.97
CA GLU A 120 -20.66 -44.59 -36.83
C GLU A 120 -21.73 -44.37 -37.90
N GLN A 121 -22.08 -43.11 -38.21
CA GLN A 121 -23.03 -42.81 -39.27
C GLN A 121 -22.50 -43.22 -40.65
N LEU A 122 -21.21 -42.98 -40.94
CA LEU A 122 -20.60 -43.36 -42.21
C LEU A 122 -20.58 -44.88 -42.41
N ASN A 123 -20.18 -45.62 -41.37
CA ASN A 123 -20.13 -47.08 -41.41
C ASN A 123 -21.54 -47.70 -41.56
N LYS A 124 -22.56 -47.03 -40.99
CA LYS A 124 -23.95 -47.45 -41.16
C LYS A 124 -24.47 -47.23 -42.59
N ILE A 125 -24.05 -46.15 -43.25
CA ILE A 125 -24.37 -45.89 -44.66
C ILE A 125 -23.65 -46.87 -45.59
N GLU A 126 -22.43 -47.30 -45.24
CA GLU A 126 -21.65 -48.27 -46.01
C GLU A 126 -22.20 -49.71 -45.88
N LEU A 127 -22.86 -50.05 -44.76
CA LEU A 127 -23.52 -51.34 -44.55
C LEU A 127 -24.93 -51.44 -45.18
N ASP A 128 -25.60 -50.31 -45.43
CA ASP A 128 -26.92 -50.25 -46.06
C ASP A 128 -26.86 -50.05 -47.59
N SER A 129 -25.66 -50.00 -48.18
CA SER A 129 -25.41 -49.90 -49.65
C SER A 129 -24.93 -51.21 -50.25
#